data_AF-A0A7V3M4Z7-F1
#
_entry.id   AF-A0A7V3M4Z7-F1
#
_cell.length_a   1.000
_cell.length_b   1.000
_cell.length_c   1.000
_cell.angle_alpha   90.00
_cell.angle_beta   90.00
_cell.angle_gamma   90.00
#
_symmetry.space_group_name_H-M   'P 1'
#
loop_
_entity.id
_entity.type
_entity.pdbx_description
1 polymer ?
#
loop_
_entity_poly.entity_id
_entity_poly.type
_entity_poly.pdbx_seq_one_letter_code
_entity_poly.pdbx_strand_id
1 'polypeptide(L)'
;MLKYATAAAAALLVSACGTQMVDRMASGAAIGAGAGLLAGGVGAIPGALVGAGVGAFTDPEDVNLGDPVWKDDEEQYAEYKPK
;
A
#
# COMPACT_ATOMS: atom_id res chain seq x y z
N MET A 1 -23.36 -4.55 10.28
CA MET A 1 -22.81 -3.34 9.64
C MET A 1 -21.32 -3.18 9.88
N LEU A 2 -20.86 -3.15 11.15
CA LEU A 2 -19.43 -3.05 11.48
C LEU A 2 -18.55 -4.14 10.83
N LYS A 3 -19.04 -5.40 10.79
CA LYS A 3 -18.34 -6.55 10.17
C LYS A 3 -18.03 -6.35 8.68
N TYR A 4 -18.93 -5.71 7.93
CA TYR A 4 -18.73 -5.47 6.50
C TYR A 4 -17.80 -4.28 6.26
N ALA A 5 -17.83 -3.28 7.14
CA ALA A 5 -16.89 -2.16 7.10
C ALA A 5 -15.44 -2.61 7.34
N THR A 6 -15.22 -3.55 8.27
CA THR A 6 -13.89 -4.13 8.50
C THR A 6 -13.39 -4.92 7.29
N ALA A 7 -14.27 -5.72 6.66
CA ALA A 7 -13.91 -6.47 5.46
C ALA A 7 -13.60 -5.56 4.27
N ALA A 8 -14.37 -4.48 4.07
CA ALA A 8 -14.13 -3.49 3.04
C ALA A 8 -12.82 -2.71 3.28
N ALA A 9 -12.53 -2.33 4.52
CA ALA A 9 -11.27 -1.67 4.88
C ALA A 9 -10.06 -2.59 4.63
N ALA A 10 -10.18 -3.88 4.96
CA ALA A 10 -9.13 -4.87 4.68
C ALA A 10 -8.90 -5.05 3.16
N ALA A 11 -9.97 -5.10 2.36
CA ALA A 11 -9.86 -5.19 0.91
C ALA A 11 -9.19 -3.94 0.29
N LEU A 12 -9.52 -2.75 0.79
CA LEU A 12 -8.90 -1.49 0.37
C LEU A 12 -7.43 -1.40 0.76
N LEU A 13 -7.06 -1.88 1.96
CA LEU A 13 -5.67 -1.93 2.41
C LEU A 13 -4.81 -2.88 1.56
N VAL A 14 -5.38 -3.99 1.08
CA VAL A 14 -4.69 -4.92 0.17
C VAL A 14 -4.47 -4.29 -1.21
N SER A 15 -5.43 -3.53 -1.74
CA SER A 15 -5.28 -2.84 -3.03
C SER A 15 -4.40 -1.59 -2.97
N ALA A 16 -4.27 -0.95 -1.80
CA ALA A 16 -3.56 0.32 -1.64
C ALA A 16 -2.04 0.15 -1.44
N CYS A 17 -1.52 -1.08 -1.39
CA CYS A 17 -0.09 -1.39 -1.53
C CYS A 17 0.39 -1.33 -3.00
N GLY A 18 -0.34 -0.60 -3.86
CA GLY A 18 -0.11 -0.53 -5.31
C GLY A 18 1.29 -0.02 -5.70
N THR A 19 1.60 -0.03 -7.00
CA THR A 19 2.90 0.42 -7.53
C THR A 19 3.04 1.95 -7.59
N GLN A 20 1.93 2.68 -7.47
CA GLN A 20 1.95 4.13 -7.53
C GLN A 20 2.38 4.74 -6.19
N MET A 21 3.28 5.71 -6.25
CA MET A 21 3.82 6.41 -5.07
C MET A 21 2.73 6.99 -4.16
N VAL A 22 1.67 7.57 -4.72
CA VAL A 22 0.58 8.19 -3.95
C VAL A 22 -0.19 7.15 -3.12
N ASP A 23 -0.42 5.96 -3.65
CA ASP A 23 -1.11 4.88 -2.94
C ASP A 23 -0.26 4.36 -1.77
N ARG A 24 1.05 4.22 -1.99
CA ARG A 24 2.02 3.83 -0.94
C ARG A 24 2.14 4.88 0.15
N MET A 25 2.22 6.14 -0.22
CA MET A 25 2.26 7.27 0.71
C MET A 25 0.98 7.33 1.55
N ALA A 26 -0.19 7.27 0.91
CA ALA A 26 -1.48 7.32 1.61
C ALA A 26 -1.69 6.11 2.53
N SER A 27 -1.34 4.91 2.07
CA SER A 27 -1.41 3.68 2.86
C SER A 27 -0.44 3.70 4.04
N GLY A 28 0.81 4.10 3.80
CA GLY A 28 1.81 4.27 4.84
C GLY A 28 1.34 5.27 5.89
N ALA A 29 0.75 6.40 5.47
CA ALA A 29 0.17 7.38 6.38
C ALA A 29 -0.96 6.79 7.24
N ALA A 30 -1.90 6.08 6.62
CA ALA A 30 -3.03 5.48 7.33
C ALA A 30 -2.58 4.40 8.32
N ILE A 31 -1.65 3.53 7.93
CA ILE A 31 -1.10 2.46 8.77
C ILE A 31 -0.31 3.07 9.93
N GLY A 32 0.56 4.04 9.65
CA GLY A 32 1.34 4.74 10.66
C GLY A 32 0.46 5.50 11.65
N ALA A 33 -0.60 6.15 11.17
CA ALA A 33 -1.60 6.79 12.02
C ALA A 33 -2.32 5.79 12.91
N GLY A 34 -2.78 4.67 12.33
CA GLY A 34 -3.47 3.61 13.05
C GLY A 34 -2.60 2.98 14.15
N ALA A 35 -1.35 2.67 13.83
CA ALA A 35 -0.39 2.18 14.82
C ALA A 35 -0.12 3.21 15.92
N GLY A 36 0.01 4.49 15.55
CA GLY A 36 0.18 5.59 16.47
C GLY A 36 -1.02 5.84 17.40
N LEU A 37 -2.24 5.56 16.93
CA LEU A 37 -3.44 5.56 17.77
C LEU A 37 -3.38 4.45 18.81
N LEU A 38 -2.99 3.23 18.41
CA LEU A 38 -2.83 2.08 19.33
C LEU A 38 -1.73 2.31 20.38
N ALA A 39 -0.68 3.06 20.03
CA ALA A 39 0.45 3.38 20.91
C ALA A 39 0.21 4.56 21.88
N GLY A 40 -1.04 5.02 22.03
CA GLY A 40 -1.40 6.09 22.98
C GLY A 40 -1.93 7.37 22.36
N GLY A 41 -2.41 7.34 21.11
CA GLY A 41 -3.12 8.44 20.47
C GLY A 41 -2.24 9.58 19.96
N VAL A 42 -1.30 10.06 20.79
CA VAL A 42 -0.35 11.12 20.44
C VAL A 42 0.55 10.72 19.27
N GLY A 43 0.78 9.42 19.09
CA GLY A 43 1.56 8.86 18.00
C GLY A 43 0.85 8.88 16.64
N ALA A 44 -0.43 9.22 16.55
CA ALA A 44 -1.18 9.14 15.30
C ALA A 44 -0.63 10.09 14.22
N ILE A 45 -0.43 11.36 14.55
CA ILE A 45 0.10 12.34 13.58
C ILE A 45 1.58 12.02 13.23
N PRO A 46 2.50 11.83 14.21
CA PRO A 46 3.88 11.46 13.90
C PRO A 46 3.98 10.14 13.12
N GLY A 47 3.18 9.15 13.49
CA GLY A 47 3.12 7.85 12.82
C GLY A 47 2.62 8.00 11.38
N ALA A 48 1.61 8.83 11.13
CA ALA A 48 1.15 9.14 9.79
C ALA A 48 2.25 9.76 8.93
N LEU A 49 2.99 10.72 9.48
CA LEU A 49 4.06 11.40 8.75
C LEU A 49 5.22 10.45 8.42
N VAL A 50 5.63 9.63 9.38
CA VAL A 50 6.69 8.63 9.18
C VAL A 50 6.25 7.60 8.16
N GLY A 51 5.04 7.04 8.30
CA GLY A 51 4.51 6.05 7.37
C GLY A 51 4.33 6.59 5.96
N ALA A 52 3.85 7.84 5.82
CA ALA A 52 3.78 8.52 4.53
C ALA A 52 5.16 8.70 3.90
N GLY A 53 6.14 9.14 4.69
CA GLY A 53 7.51 9.32 4.25
C GLY A 53 8.11 8.00 3.74
N VAL A 54 8.01 6.93 4.52
CA VAL A 54 8.48 5.61 4.10
C VAL A 54 7.81 5.16 2.80
N GLY A 55 6.49 5.33 2.67
CA GLY A 55 5.77 4.96 1.45
C GLY A 55 6.14 5.80 0.22
N ALA A 56 6.55 7.06 0.42
CA ALA A 56 6.99 7.95 -0.67
C ALA A 56 8.45 7.71 -1.08
N PHE A 57 9.31 7.27 -0.15
CA PHE A 57 10.74 7.02 -0.38
C PHE A 57 11.08 5.55 -0.64
N THR A 58 10.08 4.67 -0.80
CA THR A 58 10.29 3.25 -1.10
C THR A 58 9.85 2.94 -2.52
N ASP A 59 10.80 2.52 -3.36
CA ASP A 59 10.52 2.17 -4.74
C ASP A 59 9.76 0.83 -4.83
N PRO A 60 8.91 0.64 -5.85
CA PRO A 60 8.20 -0.61 -6.06
C PRO A 60 9.12 -1.79 -6.30
N GLU A 61 10.22 -1.59 -7.01
CA GLU A 61 11.18 -2.66 -7.31
C GLU A 61 11.90 -3.21 -6.06
N ASP A 62 12.02 -2.40 -5.00
CA ASP A 62 12.69 -2.81 -3.75
C ASP A 62 11.84 -3.77 -2.90
N VAL A 63 10.53 -3.75 -3.08
CA VAL A 63 9.57 -4.53 -2.26
C VAL A 63 8.79 -5.57 -3.08
N ASN A 64 8.67 -5.38 -4.39
CA ASN A 64 7.98 -6.31 -5.27
C ASN A 64 8.90 -7.48 -5.63
N LEU A 65 8.37 -8.70 -5.55
CA LEU A 65 9.11 -9.93 -5.81
C LEU A 65 9.26 -10.25 -7.32
N GLY A 66 9.13 -9.25 -8.20
CA GLY A 66 9.03 -9.42 -9.65
C GLY A 66 7.62 -9.81 -10.12
N ASP A 67 7.50 -10.20 -11.39
CA ASP A 67 6.23 -10.66 -11.95
C ASP A 67 5.79 -11.99 -11.29
N PRO A 68 4.51 -12.10 -10.91
CA PRO A 68 4.00 -13.30 -10.26
C PRO A 68 3.95 -14.48 -11.25
N VAL A 69 4.25 -15.69 -10.76
CA VAL A 69 4.33 -16.93 -11.57
C VAL A 69 2.99 -17.39 -12.18
N TRP A 70 1.87 -16.79 -11.78
CA TRP A 70 0.53 -17.07 -12.29
C TRP A 70 0.02 -15.97 -13.24
N LYS A 71 0.87 -15.03 -13.64
CA LYS A 71 0.52 -14.02 -14.63
C LYS A 71 0.47 -14.68 -16.01
N ASP A 72 -0.66 -14.56 -16.70
CA ASP A 72 -0.81 -15.14 -18.03
C ASP A 72 0.15 -14.45 -19.01
N ASP A 73 0.85 -15.26 -19.80
CA ASP A 73 1.92 -14.81 -20.70
C ASP A 73 1.43 -13.73 -21.69
N GLU A 74 0.19 -13.84 -22.17
CA GLU A 74 -0.43 -12.85 -23.10
C GLU A 74 -0.55 -11.45 -22.49
N GLU A 75 -0.97 -11.34 -21.23
CA GLU A 75 -1.03 -10.04 -20.53
C GLU A 75 0.37 -9.47 -20.31
N GLN A 76 1.37 -10.33 -20.04
CA GLN A 76 2.75 -9.91 -19.90
C GLN A 76 3.34 -9.34 -21.21
N TYR A 77 3.07 -9.96 -22.36
CA TYR A 77 3.53 -9.43 -23.66
C TYR A 77 2.82 -8.14 -24.08
N ALA A 78 1.56 -7.95 -23.69
CA ALA A 78 0.82 -6.72 -23.98
C ALA A 78 1.36 -5.52 -23.20
N GLU A 79 1.79 -5.72 -21.94
CA GLU A 79 2.36 -4.67 -21.09
C GLU A 79 3.84 -4.39 -21.40
N TYR A 80 4.65 -5.41 -21.75
CA TYR A 80 6.06 -5.24 -22.13
C TYR A 80 6.26 -4.59 -23.50
N LYS A 81 5.23 -4.57 -24.36
CA LYS A 81 5.35 -4.04 -25.72
C LYS A 81 5.71 -2.54 -25.67
N PRO A 82 6.90 -2.13 -26.16
CA PRO A 82 7.24 -0.72 -26.22
C PRO A 82 6.26 -0.01 -27.15
N LYS A 83 5.77 1.16 -26.73
CA LYS A 83 4.86 2.00 -27.53
C LYS A 83 5.55 2.58 -28.76
#